data_AF-A0A7S0SXW2-F1
#
_entry.id   AF-A0A7S0SXW2-F1
#
_cell.length_a   1.000
_cell.length_b   1.000
_cell.length_c   1.000
_cell.angle_alpha   90.00
_cell.angle_beta   90.00
_cell.angle_gamma   90.00
#
_symmetry.space_group_name_H-M   'P 1'
#
loop_
_entity.id
_entity.type
_entity.pdbx_description
1 polymer ?
#
loop_
_entity_poly.entity_id
_entity_poly.type
_entity_poly.pdbx_seq_one_letter_code
_entity_poly.pdbx_strand_id
1 'polypeptide(L)'
;TNSTDMAQHKGLFGEFVGWVDGELTEGRGDSDGDCDGGGGGGDGGGGDDDDSQASPWQQPLILDESQRMSLLVMTLKCADLSNLVQHLPLADSWGHRIMEENLAQGVLEERESVTQTTTPSREAATKNYYNHQAGFLEFVVKPLFEKYCVFTSSAFRCRVLEIAATNLVTWRQKHIEANGLGDEEAK
;
A
#
# COMPACT_ATOMS: atom_id res chain seq x y z
N THR A 1 -2.57 10.47 20.53
CA THR A 1 -1.96 10.95 19.29
C THR A 1 -2.94 10.75 18.16
N ASN A 2 -3.13 11.71 17.25
CA ASN A 2 -4.02 11.52 16.11
C ASN A 2 -3.38 10.53 15.11
N SER A 3 -4.01 9.37 14.89
CA SER A 3 -3.45 8.28 14.10
C SER A 3 -3.38 8.60 12.60
N THR A 4 -4.27 9.44 12.09
CA THR A 4 -4.36 9.77 10.65
C THR A 4 -3.49 10.97 10.26
N ASP A 5 -2.88 11.66 11.22
CA ASP A 5 -1.94 12.75 10.93
C ASP A 5 -0.70 12.21 10.20
N MET A 6 -0.45 12.71 8.98
CA MET A 6 0.69 12.31 8.16
C MET A 6 2.02 12.88 8.67
N ALA A 7 2.02 13.95 9.47
CA ALA A 7 3.22 14.42 10.16
C ALA A 7 3.75 13.40 11.18
N GLN A 8 2.83 12.61 11.77
CA GLN A 8 3.17 11.54 12.71
C GLN A 8 3.45 10.20 12.02
N HIS A 9 3.23 10.09 10.69
CA HIS A 9 3.35 8.82 9.97
C HIS A 9 4.70 8.16 10.22
N LYS A 10 5.81 8.88 10.07
CA LYS A 10 7.16 8.32 10.24
C LYS A 10 7.43 7.80 11.66
N GLY A 11 6.98 8.53 12.68
CA GLY A 11 7.14 8.13 14.08
C GLY A 11 6.33 6.89 14.41
N LEU A 12 5.02 6.94 14.15
CA LEU A 12 4.11 5.83 14.42
C LEU A 12 4.47 4.57 13.62
N PHE A 13 4.82 4.73 12.34
CA PHE A 13 5.24 3.61 11.51
C PHE A 13 6.58 3.04 11.95
N GLY A 14 7.55 3.89 12.33
CA GLY A 14 8.85 3.45 12.84
C GLY A 14 8.75 2.64 14.13
N GLU A 15 7.92 3.08 15.08
CA GLU A 15 7.63 2.32 16.31
C GLU A 15 6.99 0.96 16.00
N PHE A 16 6.03 0.95 15.07
CA PHE A 16 5.38 -0.28 14.62
C PHE A 16 6.35 -1.25 13.93
N VAL A 17 7.19 -0.76 13.02
CA VAL A 17 8.23 -1.58 12.37
C VAL A 17 9.20 -2.15 13.40
N GLY A 18 9.66 -1.33 14.35
CA GLY A 18 10.55 -1.79 15.41
C GLY A 18 9.95 -2.93 16.23
N TRP A 19 8.64 -2.87 16.50
CA TRP A 19 7.91 -3.96 17.14
C TRP A 19 7.80 -5.20 16.24
N VAL A 20 7.31 -5.05 15.01
CA VAL A 20 7.08 -6.16 14.07
C VAL A 20 8.38 -6.92 13.77
N ASP A 21 9.47 -6.19 13.52
CA ASP A 21 10.75 -6.80 13.20
C ASP A 21 11.39 -7.46 14.42
N GLY A 22 11.20 -6.90 15.63
CA GLY A 22 11.62 -7.54 16.88
C GLY A 22 10.92 -8.88 17.12
N GLU A 23 9.59 -8.94 16.98
CA GLU A 23 8.80 -10.18 17.16
C GLU A 23 9.12 -11.24 16.08
N LEU A 24 9.34 -10.83 14.83
CA LEU A 24 9.67 -11.76 13.74
C LEU A 24 11.04 -12.41 13.95
N THR A 25 12.00 -11.72 14.57
CA THR A 25 13.32 -12.30 14.88
C THR A 25 13.31 -13.29 16.04
N GLU A 26 12.34 -13.18 16.96
CA GLU A 26 12.27 -14.05 18.14
C GLU A 26 11.30 -15.23 17.97
N GLY A 27 10.42 -15.22 16.94
CA GLY A 27 9.22 -16.08 16.95
C GLY A 27 8.90 -16.98 15.74
N ARG A 28 9.58 -16.90 14.58
CA ARG A 28 9.19 -17.74 13.42
C ARG A 28 10.38 -18.29 12.65
N GLY A 29 10.60 -19.60 12.81
CA GLY A 29 11.35 -20.41 11.88
C GLY A 29 10.73 -20.32 10.50
N ASP A 30 11.59 -20.02 9.55
CA ASP A 30 11.39 -19.95 8.12
C ASP A 30 10.42 -21.02 7.58
N SER A 31 9.35 -20.57 6.95
CA SER A 31 8.53 -21.40 6.08
C SER A 31 8.06 -20.49 4.96
N ASP A 32 9.03 -20.14 4.11
CA ASP A 32 8.81 -19.64 2.77
C ASP A 32 7.87 -20.59 2.00
N GLY A 33 6.58 -20.25 2.03
CA GLY A 33 5.58 -20.80 1.12
C GLY A 33 5.73 -20.12 -0.22
N ASP A 34 6.63 -20.66 -1.04
CA ASP A 34 6.84 -20.31 -2.44
C ASP A 34 5.51 -20.32 -3.19
N CYS A 35 5.16 -19.18 -3.78
CA CYS A 35 3.98 -19.05 -4.63
C CYS A 35 4.36 -19.41 -6.07
N ASP A 36 4.55 -20.70 -6.35
CA ASP A 36 4.66 -21.18 -7.72
C ASP A 36 3.28 -21.55 -8.27
N GLY A 37 2.94 -20.92 -9.40
CA GLY A 37 1.72 -21.17 -10.14
C GLY A 37 2.01 -21.93 -11.42
N GLY A 38 1.32 -23.07 -11.61
CA GLY A 38 1.00 -23.55 -12.97
C GLY A 38 1.01 -25.06 -13.22
N GLY A 39 -0.16 -25.68 -13.11
CA GLY A 39 -0.75 -26.51 -14.18
C GLY A 39 -0.27 -27.97 -14.38
N GLY A 40 -1.17 -28.93 -14.11
CA GLY A 40 -1.09 -30.29 -14.65
C GLY A 40 -2.17 -31.21 -14.08
N GLY A 41 -3.15 -31.58 -14.92
CA GLY A 41 -4.36 -32.33 -14.54
C GLY A 41 -4.15 -33.78 -14.09
N GLY A 42 -5.16 -34.31 -13.38
CA GLY A 42 -5.26 -35.71 -12.98
C GLY A 42 -6.61 -35.98 -12.33
N ASP A 43 -7.43 -36.77 -13.02
CA ASP A 43 -8.76 -37.27 -12.66
C ASP A 43 -8.70 -38.27 -11.50
N GLY A 44 -9.72 -38.30 -10.63
CA GLY A 44 -10.08 -39.51 -9.89
C GLY A 44 -10.36 -39.40 -8.38
N GLY A 45 -11.61 -39.71 -8.02
CA GLY A 45 -11.91 -40.55 -6.85
C GLY A 45 -12.40 -39.84 -5.59
N GLY A 46 -13.63 -40.15 -5.18
CA GLY A 46 -14.29 -39.58 -4.02
C GLY A 46 -13.72 -40.01 -2.66
N GLY A 47 -14.09 -39.23 -1.64
CA GLY A 47 -13.79 -39.46 -0.24
C GLY A 47 -14.54 -38.44 0.60
N ASP A 48 -15.21 -38.94 1.64
CA ASP A 48 -16.19 -38.31 2.51
C ASP A 48 -15.81 -36.91 3.04
N ASP A 49 -16.82 -36.03 3.10
CA ASP A 49 -16.76 -34.70 3.74
C ASP A 49 -16.58 -34.84 5.26
N ASP A 50 -15.32 -34.92 5.73
CA ASP A 50 -14.94 -34.78 7.15
C ASP A 50 -14.64 -33.31 7.47
N ASP A 51 -15.71 -32.56 7.76
CA ASP A 51 -15.73 -31.15 8.13
C ASP A 51 -15.35 -30.94 9.60
N SER A 52 -14.12 -31.30 10.02
CA SER A 52 -13.63 -31.05 11.41
C SER A 52 -12.12 -31.27 11.61
N GLN A 53 -11.24 -30.44 11.05
CA GLN A 53 -9.93 -30.21 11.67
C GLN A 53 -9.28 -28.89 11.25
N ALA A 54 -9.52 -27.83 12.03
CA ALA A 54 -8.66 -26.65 12.00
C ALA A 54 -7.22 -27.07 12.38
N SER A 55 -6.24 -26.64 11.59
CA SER A 55 -4.83 -27.02 11.76
C SER A 55 -4.29 -26.65 13.16
N PRO A 56 -3.59 -27.54 13.88
CA PRO A 56 -3.02 -27.29 15.21
C PRO A 56 -1.96 -26.17 15.27
N TRP A 57 -1.57 -25.61 14.13
CA TRP A 57 -0.40 -24.73 13.99
C TRP A 57 -0.74 -23.25 13.79
N GLN A 58 -2.00 -22.86 13.88
CA GLN A 58 -2.39 -21.45 13.91
C GLN A 58 -2.50 -20.99 15.36
N GLN A 59 -1.35 -20.85 16.02
CA GLN A 59 -1.34 -20.25 17.35
C GLN A 59 -1.84 -18.79 17.27
N PRO A 60 -2.83 -18.40 18.08
CA PRO A 60 -3.30 -17.02 18.10
C PRO A 60 -2.20 -16.13 18.66
N LEU A 61 -1.93 -15.02 17.96
CA LEU A 61 -1.02 -14.00 18.44
C LEU A 61 -1.66 -13.31 19.65
N ILE A 62 -1.09 -13.52 20.85
CA ILE A 62 -1.55 -12.88 22.08
C ILE A 62 -0.89 -11.52 22.18
N LEU A 63 -1.64 -10.49 21.81
CA LEU A 63 -1.17 -9.11 21.85
C LEU A 63 -1.42 -8.48 23.23
N ASP A 64 -0.44 -7.74 23.75
CA ASP A 64 -0.65 -6.87 24.92
C ASP A 64 -1.50 -5.63 24.57
N GLU A 65 -1.82 -4.80 25.56
CA GLU A 65 -2.62 -3.59 25.34
C GLU A 65 -1.97 -2.58 24.39
N SER A 66 -0.65 -2.37 24.52
CA SER A 66 0.11 -1.45 23.67
C SER A 66 0.16 -1.93 22.22
N GLN A 67 0.43 -3.23 22.02
CA GLN A 67 0.46 -3.88 20.72
C GLN A 67 -0.91 -3.85 20.04
N ARG A 68 -1.99 -4.13 20.78
CA ARG A 68 -3.36 -3.99 20.27
C ARG A 68 -3.65 -2.56 19.81
N MET A 69 -3.27 -1.57 20.62
CA MET A 69 -3.44 -0.16 20.27
C MET A 69 -2.61 0.23 19.04
N SER A 70 -1.36 -0.22 18.94
CA SER A 70 -0.48 0.00 17.80
C SER A 70 -1.09 -0.57 16.51
N LEU A 71 -1.60 -1.81 16.57
CA LEU A 71 -2.25 -2.46 15.43
C LEU A 71 -3.53 -1.73 14.99
N LEU A 72 -4.33 -1.22 15.94
CA LEU A 72 -5.52 -0.42 15.63
C LEU A 72 -5.15 0.91 14.96
N VAL A 73 -4.12 1.60 15.45
CA VAL A 73 -3.58 2.82 14.82
C VAL A 73 -3.15 2.53 13.39
N MET A 74 -2.37 1.45 13.16
CA MET A 74 -1.95 1.07 11.81
C MET A 74 -3.11 0.66 10.91
N THR A 75 -4.13 -0.01 11.45
CA THR A 75 -5.35 -0.37 10.72
C THR A 75 -6.05 0.89 10.20
N LEU A 76 -6.22 1.90 11.05
CA LEU A 76 -6.80 3.19 10.67
C LEU A 76 -5.98 3.90 9.59
N LYS A 77 -4.64 3.88 9.69
CA LYS A 77 -3.77 4.46 8.66
C LYS A 77 -3.87 3.71 7.34
N CYS A 78 -3.93 2.38 7.36
CA CYS A 78 -4.12 1.58 6.16
C CYS A 78 -5.47 1.86 5.50
N ALA A 79 -6.54 2.01 6.30
CA ALA A 79 -7.86 2.37 5.80
C ALA A 79 -7.86 3.72 5.09
N ASP A 80 -7.23 4.74 5.69
CA ASP A 80 -7.13 6.09 5.13
C ASP A 80 -6.32 6.14 3.82
N LEU A 81 -5.25 5.35 3.74
CA LEU A 81 -4.36 5.27 2.56
C LEU A 81 -4.76 4.17 1.56
N SER A 82 -5.88 3.46 1.81
CA SER A 82 -6.27 2.28 1.03
C SER A 82 -6.61 2.58 -0.43
N ASN A 83 -6.90 3.85 -0.76
CA ASN A 83 -7.26 4.28 -2.11
C ASN A 83 -6.20 3.92 -3.16
N LEU A 84 -4.91 3.95 -2.81
CA LEU A 84 -3.83 3.64 -3.76
C LEU A 84 -3.65 2.13 -4.02
N VAL A 85 -4.21 1.29 -3.15
CA VAL A 85 -4.19 -0.18 -3.29
C VAL A 85 -5.56 -0.73 -3.71
N GLN A 86 -6.40 0.12 -4.32
CA GLN A 86 -7.59 -0.29 -5.05
C GLN A 86 -7.28 -0.56 -6.52
N HIS A 87 -8.23 -1.19 -7.23
CA HIS A 87 -8.12 -1.37 -8.67
C HIS A 87 -7.90 -0.02 -9.38
N LEU A 88 -7.06 -0.01 -10.41
CA LEU A 88 -6.51 1.21 -11.00
C LEU A 88 -7.55 2.31 -11.33
N PRO A 89 -8.71 2.03 -11.97
CA PRO A 89 -9.71 3.08 -12.21
C PRO A 89 -10.20 3.81 -10.95
N LEU A 90 -10.37 3.09 -9.83
CA LEU A 90 -10.81 3.68 -8.58
C LEU A 90 -9.68 4.44 -7.90
N ALA A 91 -8.47 3.87 -7.88
CA ALA A 91 -7.27 4.54 -7.38
C ALA A 91 -7.02 5.85 -8.14
N ASP A 92 -7.12 5.83 -9.47
CA ASP A 92 -6.99 7.03 -10.30
C ASP A 92 -8.10 8.04 -9.98
N SER A 93 -9.35 7.61 -9.80
CA SER A 93 -10.45 8.53 -9.48
C SER A 93 -10.25 9.29 -8.17
N TRP A 94 -9.68 8.64 -7.15
CA TRP A 94 -9.31 9.27 -5.89
C TRP A 94 -8.09 10.17 -6.05
N GLY A 95 -7.08 9.71 -6.79
CA GLY A 95 -5.88 10.49 -7.10
C GLY A 95 -6.22 11.83 -7.78
N HIS A 96 -7.13 11.83 -8.75
CA HIS A 96 -7.57 13.06 -9.42
C HIS A 96 -8.28 14.01 -8.46
N ARG A 97 -9.12 13.51 -7.53
CA ARG A 97 -9.79 14.36 -6.53
C ARG A 97 -8.77 15.05 -5.61
N ILE A 98 -7.76 14.31 -5.14
CA ILE A 98 -6.67 14.87 -4.33
C ILE A 98 -5.86 15.89 -5.14
N MET A 99 -5.58 15.61 -6.41
CA MET A 99 -4.90 16.56 -7.30
C MET A 99 -5.69 17.87 -7.46
N GLU A 100 -7.01 17.80 -7.66
CA GLU A 100 -7.86 18.99 -7.75
C GLU A 100 -7.88 19.80 -6.45
N GLU A 101 -7.95 19.12 -5.30
CA GLU A 101 -7.87 19.78 -3.99
C GLU A 101 -6.53 20.49 -3.80
N ASN A 102 -5.41 19.81 -4.13
CA ASN A 102 -4.07 20.38 -4.07
C ASN A 102 -3.89 21.55 -5.05
N LEU A 103 -4.51 21.51 -6.23
CA LEU A 103 -4.46 22.62 -7.18
C LEU A 103 -5.22 23.83 -6.63
N ALA A 104 -6.42 23.61 -6.06
CA ALA A 104 -7.20 24.67 -5.45
C ALA A 104 -6.47 25.32 -4.26
N GLN A 105 -5.77 24.51 -3.44
CA GLN A 105 -4.91 25.02 -2.38
C GLN A 105 -3.75 25.85 -2.95
N GLY A 106 -3.07 25.40 -4.00
CA GLY A 106 -1.94 26.13 -4.59
C GLY A 106 -2.35 27.50 -5.15
N VAL A 107 -3.52 27.57 -5.80
CA VAL A 107 -4.10 28.84 -6.28
C VAL A 107 -4.43 29.77 -5.12
N LEU A 108 -4.97 29.22 -4.02
CA LEU A 108 -5.26 29.99 -2.82
C LEU A 108 -3.98 30.53 -2.18
N GLU A 109 -2.95 29.69 -2.04
CA GLU A 109 -1.66 30.06 -1.45
C GLU A 109 -0.96 31.16 -2.25
N GLU A 110 -1.02 31.07 -3.59
CA GLU A 110 -0.52 32.11 -4.49
C GLU A 110 -1.27 33.44 -4.30
N ARG A 111 -2.61 33.38 -4.26
CA ARG A 111 -3.45 34.58 -4.09
C ARG A 111 -3.18 35.28 -2.75
N GLU A 112 -3.07 34.51 -1.67
CA GLU A 112 -2.83 35.04 -0.33
C GLU A 112 -1.35 35.38 -0.07
N SER A 113 -0.45 35.15 -1.05
CA SER A 113 0.99 35.40 -0.93
C SER A 113 1.64 34.68 0.26
N VAL A 114 1.19 33.47 0.56
CA VAL A 114 1.79 32.58 1.57
C VAL A 114 2.76 31.59 0.92
N THR A 115 3.52 30.85 1.74
CA THR A 115 4.41 29.81 1.25
C THR A 115 3.62 28.76 0.46
N GLN A 116 3.95 28.60 -0.82
CA GLN A 116 3.36 27.56 -1.67
C GLN A 116 3.82 26.18 -1.21
N THR A 117 2.87 25.33 -0.86
CA THR A 117 3.09 23.92 -0.49
C THR A 117 2.78 22.98 -1.65
N THR A 118 2.02 23.47 -2.63
CA THR A 118 1.57 22.74 -3.81
C THR A 118 1.53 23.66 -5.03
N THR A 119 1.49 23.09 -6.23
CA THR A 119 1.52 23.87 -7.47
C THR A 119 0.17 24.54 -7.75
N PRO A 120 0.14 25.83 -8.15
CA PRO A 120 -1.06 26.48 -8.68
C PRO A 120 -1.31 26.16 -10.17
N SER A 121 -0.37 25.49 -10.85
CA SER A 121 -0.45 25.23 -12.29
C SER A 121 -1.10 23.88 -12.57
N ARG A 122 -2.23 23.92 -13.28
CA ARG A 122 -2.93 22.70 -13.76
C ARG A 122 -2.05 21.87 -14.70
N GLU A 123 -1.26 22.52 -15.54
CA GLU A 123 -0.32 21.85 -16.44
C GLU A 123 0.75 21.09 -15.63
N ALA A 124 1.36 21.76 -14.65
CA ALA A 124 2.37 21.14 -13.80
C ALA A 124 1.80 19.99 -12.95
N ALA A 125 0.58 20.15 -12.42
CA ALA A 125 -0.12 19.10 -11.68
C ALA A 125 -0.40 17.88 -12.56
N THR A 126 -0.90 18.10 -13.78
CA THR A 126 -1.21 17.03 -14.74
C THR A 126 0.07 16.30 -15.19
N LYS A 127 1.12 17.04 -15.51
CA LYS A 127 2.41 16.50 -15.97
C LYS A 127 3.06 15.57 -14.94
N ASN A 128 2.93 15.92 -13.66
CA ASN A 128 3.52 15.17 -12.54
C ASN A 128 2.56 14.20 -11.87
N TYR A 129 1.28 14.15 -12.27
CA TYR A 129 0.24 13.35 -11.62
C TYR A 129 0.68 11.92 -11.36
N TYR A 130 1.10 11.21 -12.41
CA TYR A 130 1.50 9.81 -12.31
C TYR A 130 2.76 9.60 -11.47
N ASN A 131 3.73 10.51 -11.54
CA ASN A 131 4.93 10.45 -10.72
C ASN A 131 4.61 10.65 -9.23
N HIS A 132 3.70 11.56 -8.90
CA HIS A 132 3.23 11.74 -7.53
C HIS A 132 2.49 10.51 -7.00
N GLN A 133 1.57 9.92 -7.77
CA GLN A 133 0.88 8.69 -7.37
C GLN A 133 1.86 7.53 -7.16
N ALA A 134 2.79 7.33 -8.10
CA ALA A 134 3.82 6.30 -8.00
C ALA A 134 4.74 6.50 -6.78
N GLY A 135 5.27 7.71 -6.58
CA GLY A 135 6.15 8.02 -5.47
C GLY A 135 5.45 7.87 -4.11
N PHE A 136 4.20 8.33 -3.99
CA PHE A 136 3.45 8.18 -2.73
C PHE A 136 3.14 6.70 -2.43
N LEU A 137 2.76 5.93 -3.45
CA LEU A 137 2.58 4.49 -3.29
C LEU A 137 3.89 3.79 -2.89
N GLU A 138 4.99 4.09 -3.57
CA GLU A 138 6.27 3.42 -3.34
C GLU A 138 6.90 3.73 -1.98
N PHE A 139 6.89 5.00 -1.57
CA PHE A 139 7.65 5.43 -0.40
C PHE A 139 6.82 5.53 0.89
N VAL A 140 5.50 5.51 0.79
CA VAL A 140 4.60 5.67 1.96
C VAL A 140 3.64 4.51 2.09
N VAL A 141 2.84 4.23 1.07
CA VAL A 141 1.73 3.28 1.19
C VAL A 141 2.20 1.84 1.15
N LYS A 142 3.03 1.46 0.18
CA LYS A 142 3.53 0.09 0.02
C LYS A 142 4.30 -0.40 1.26
N PRO A 143 5.26 0.35 1.84
CA PRO A 143 5.95 -0.07 3.07
C PRO A 143 4.99 -0.26 4.25
N LEU A 144 3.98 0.61 4.37
CA LEU A 144 2.95 0.47 5.41
C LEU A 144 2.18 -0.84 5.26
N PHE A 145 1.68 -1.13 4.05
CA PHE A 145 0.92 -2.35 3.79
C PHE A 145 1.77 -3.62 3.91
N GLU A 146 3.05 -3.59 3.50
CA GLU A 146 3.96 -4.74 3.65
C GLU A 146 4.12 -5.17 5.10
N LYS A 147 4.31 -4.20 6.01
CA LYS A 147 4.44 -4.50 7.45
C LYS A 147 3.10 -4.85 8.09
N TYR A 148 2.04 -4.11 7.76
CA TYR A 148 0.71 -4.35 8.32
C TYR A 148 0.14 -5.73 7.94
N CYS A 149 0.32 -6.15 6.68
CA CYS A 149 -0.31 -7.37 6.17
C CYS A 149 0.24 -8.67 6.79
N VAL A 150 1.33 -8.60 7.58
CA VAL A 150 1.81 -9.73 8.38
C VAL A 150 0.73 -10.23 9.36
N PHE A 151 -0.14 -9.33 9.84
CA PHE A 151 -1.24 -9.63 10.76
C PHE A 151 -2.57 -9.98 10.05
N THR A 152 -2.56 -10.12 8.73
CA THR A 152 -3.76 -10.37 7.92
C THR A 152 -3.70 -11.74 7.25
N SER A 153 -4.80 -12.16 6.61
CA SER A 153 -4.80 -13.39 5.81
C SER A 153 -3.80 -13.32 4.65
N SER A 154 -3.20 -14.46 4.31
CA SER A 154 -2.29 -14.56 3.15
C SER A 154 -2.96 -14.10 1.86
N ALA A 155 -4.23 -14.48 1.64
CA ALA A 155 -5.02 -14.06 0.48
C ALA A 155 -5.16 -12.53 0.39
N PHE A 156 -5.48 -11.86 1.50
CA PHE A 156 -5.56 -10.40 1.53
C PHE A 156 -4.20 -9.75 1.24
N ARG A 157 -3.14 -10.22 1.91
CA ARG A 157 -1.77 -9.73 1.72
C ARG A 157 -1.33 -9.83 0.26
N CYS A 158 -1.44 -11.02 -0.33
CA CYS A 158 -1.05 -11.24 -1.73
C CYS A 158 -1.84 -10.32 -2.66
N ARG A 159 -3.16 -10.23 -2.47
CA ARG A 159 -4.02 -9.40 -3.31
C ARG A 159 -3.68 -7.92 -3.25
N VAL A 160 -3.51 -7.37 -2.05
CA VAL A 160 -3.28 -5.93 -1.85
C VAL A 160 -1.90 -5.52 -2.39
N LEU A 161 -0.88 -6.37 -2.20
CA LEU A 161 0.48 -6.10 -2.67
C LEU A 161 0.60 -6.28 -4.19
N GLU A 162 -0.12 -7.24 -4.78
CA GLU A 162 -0.22 -7.40 -6.24
C GLU A 162 -0.87 -6.17 -6.90
N ILE A 163 -1.96 -5.66 -6.33
CA ILE A 163 -2.60 -4.43 -6.82
C ILE A 163 -1.64 -3.25 -6.70
N ALA A 164 -0.94 -3.10 -5.57
CA ALA A 164 0.04 -2.05 -5.38
C ALA A 164 1.16 -2.12 -6.43
N ALA A 165 1.71 -3.31 -6.68
CA ALA A 165 2.75 -3.50 -7.69
C ALA A 165 2.25 -3.15 -9.10
N THR A 166 1.04 -3.59 -9.44
CA THR A 166 0.41 -3.31 -10.75
C THR A 166 0.17 -1.82 -10.95
N ASN A 167 -0.38 -1.13 -9.95
CA ASN A 167 -0.62 0.32 -10.01
C ASN A 167 0.70 1.09 -10.15
N LEU A 168 1.73 0.71 -9.39
CA LEU A 168 3.05 1.36 -9.43
C LEU A 168 3.68 1.27 -10.83
N VAL A 169 3.72 0.08 -11.43
CA VAL A 169 4.23 -0.13 -12.79
C VAL A 169 3.42 0.69 -13.79
N THR A 170 2.09 0.64 -13.68
CA THR A 170 1.21 1.34 -14.62
C THR A 170 1.37 2.85 -14.55
N TRP A 171 1.44 3.44 -13.35
CA TRP A 171 1.65 4.88 -13.21
C TRP A 171 3.03 5.31 -13.70
N ARG A 172 4.10 4.55 -13.42
CA ARG A 172 5.42 4.84 -13.98
C ARG A 172 5.42 4.84 -15.51
N GLN A 173 4.79 3.83 -16.11
CA GLN A 173 4.65 3.75 -17.56
C GLN A 173 3.86 4.95 -18.13
N LYS A 174 2.70 5.26 -17.53
CA LYS A 174 1.89 6.42 -17.93
C LYS A 174 2.64 7.75 -17.75
N HIS A 175 3.53 7.86 -16.75
CA HIS A 175 4.37 9.05 -16.58
C HIS A 175 5.37 9.21 -17.72
N ILE A 176 6.04 8.12 -18.13
CA ILE A 176 6.97 8.10 -19.26
C ILE A 176 6.24 8.50 -20.55
N GLU A 177 5.09 7.89 -20.83
CA GLU A 177 4.25 8.18 -22.00
C GLU A 177 3.78 9.63 -22.04
N ALA A 178 3.29 10.15 -20.91
CA ALA A 178 2.80 11.53 -20.82
C ALA A 178 3.90 12.59 -20.99
N ASN A 179 5.17 12.22 -20.75
CA ASN A 179 6.30 13.14 -20.79
C ASN A 179 7.25 12.89 -21.97
N GLY A 180 6.98 11.90 -22.82
CA GLY A 180 7.84 11.55 -23.95
C GLY A 180 9.22 11.03 -23.55
N LEU A 181 9.37 10.43 -22.37
CA LEU A 181 10.65 9.94 -21.84
C LEU A 181 11.04 8.54 -22.35
N GLY A 182 10.23 7.92 -23.22
CA GLY A 182 10.41 6.54 -23.67
C GLY A 182 11.28 6.34 -24.91
N ASP A 183 11.71 7.43 -25.58
CA ASP A 183 12.36 7.37 -26.90
C ASP A 183 13.89 7.55 -26.87
N GLU A 184 14.51 7.75 -25.70
CA GLU A 184 15.98 7.99 -25.60
C GLU A 184 16.83 6.71 -25.41
N GLU A 185 16.23 5.54 -25.16
CA GLU A 185 16.96 4.27 -24.97
C GLU A 185 17.07 3.39 -26.23
N ALA A 186 16.63 3.88 -27.39
CA ALA A 186 16.61 3.12 -28.66
C ALA A 186 17.44 3.76 -29.81
N LYS A 187 18.43 4.59 -29.51
CA LYS A 187 19.41 5.11 -30.49
C LYS A 187 20.84 4.85 -30.04
#